data_AF-A0A1Q6QJE2-F1
#
_entry.id   AF-A0A1Q6QJE2-F1
#
_cell.length_a   1.000
_cell.length_b   1.000
_cell.length_c   1.000
_cell.angle_alpha   90.00
_cell.angle_beta   90.00
_cell.angle_gamma   90.00
#
_symmetry.space_group_name_H-M   'P 1'
#
loop_
_entity.id
_entity.type
_entity.pdbx_description
1 polymer ?
#
loop_
_entity_poly.entity_id
_entity_poly.type
_entity_poly.pdbx_seq_one_letter_code
_entity_poly.pdbx_strand_id
1 'polypeptide(L)'
;MGLSTLLARRAHPKNALGFLALFALFALLMPRSPMMIHLNATSGKQDERQGYINEQLGENLSEVQTLIQKAPNKPKPTHTTPGTTEETEAPEEESGLTESERERLIQELTPVYQHYVKDFVQIFGAEKTMEMFNYTINVREFASVREKKLLFAQMLMEDSPLSARFFGINLARFSVGNNIYDVENDLHGIYYLYGGVGLAAYLLFLAYFVYLIIWALCKNAKRYFTVEAASYGIAFLLCMAHVYNTAGVLRRPNASIYLSAILAGIYYLVRIRRYPDQTAPTTLQHAKQ
;
A
#
# COMPACT_ATOMS: atom_id res chain seq x y z
N MET A 1 4.31 -20.97 2.04
CA MET A 1 5.50 -21.76 1.65
C MET A 1 5.79 -22.94 2.58
N GLY A 2 5.49 -22.90 3.90
CA GLY A 2 5.68 -24.06 4.79
C GLY A 2 4.75 -25.26 4.50
N LEU A 3 3.54 -25.02 3.98
CA LEU A 3 2.64 -26.11 3.57
C LEU A 3 3.11 -26.81 2.27
N SER A 4 3.69 -26.05 1.34
CA SER A 4 4.18 -26.60 0.06
C SER A 4 5.39 -27.51 0.24
N THR A 5 6.26 -27.23 1.22
CA THR A 5 7.40 -28.09 1.58
C THR A 5 6.97 -29.36 2.31
N LEU A 6 5.88 -29.32 3.09
CA LEU A 6 5.30 -30.51 3.73
C LEU A 6 4.65 -31.47 2.71
N LEU A 7 4.03 -30.93 1.64
CA LEU A 7 3.45 -31.73 0.56
C LEU A 7 4.52 -32.37 -0.35
N ALA A 8 5.63 -31.68 -0.60
CA ALA A 8 6.77 -32.22 -1.37
C ALA A 8 7.52 -33.35 -0.63
N ARG A 9 7.29 -33.51 0.68
CA ARG A 9 7.95 -34.47 1.57
C ARG A 9 7.76 -35.94 1.17
N ARG A 10 6.75 -36.25 0.35
CA ARG A 10 6.47 -37.61 -0.15
C ARG A 10 7.26 -38.02 -1.40
N ALA A 11 7.80 -37.08 -2.17
CA ALA A 11 8.39 -37.40 -3.49
C ALA A 11 9.94 -37.43 -3.48
N HIS A 12 10.63 -36.48 -2.82
CA HIS A 12 12.11 -36.40 -2.89
C HIS A 12 12.74 -35.82 -1.60
N PRO A 13 13.21 -36.66 -0.66
CA PRO A 13 13.72 -36.20 0.66
C PRO A 13 15.00 -35.38 0.59
N LYS A 14 15.85 -35.60 -0.43
CA LYS A 14 17.11 -34.86 -0.64
C LYS A 14 16.87 -33.38 -0.99
N ASN A 15 15.83 -33.10 -1.77
CA ASN A 15 15.49 -31.74 -2.19
C ASN A 15 14.89 -30.95 -1.01
N ALA A 16 14.07 -31.60 -0.19
CA ALA A 16 13.52 -31.00 1.03
C ALA A 16 14.62 -30.64 2.04
N LEU A 17 15.65 -31.49 2.17
CA LEU A 17 16.81 -31.21 3.02
C LEU A 17 17.62 -30.00 2.50
N GLY A 18 17.79 -29.88 1.18
CA GLY A 18 18.43 -28.73 0.56
C GLY A 18 17.68 -27.41 0.79
N PHE A 19 16.34 -27.41 0.66
CA PHE A 19 15.53 -26.24 0.97
C PHE A 19 15.54 -25.87 2.45
N LEU A 20 15.55 -26.85 3.37
CA LEU A 20 15.71 -26.62 4.80
C LEU A 20 17.08 -26.04 5.16
N ALA A 21 18.14 -26.55 4.53
CA ALA A 21 19.49 -26.01 4.70
C ALA A 21 19.59 -24.56 4.19
N LEU A 22 18.96 -24.25 3.06
CA LEU A 22 18.90 -22.89 2.53
C LEU A 22 18.10 -21.95 3.45
N PHE A 23 17.00 -22.44 4.03
CA PHE A 23 16.20 -21.67 4.99
C PHE A 23 16.96 -21.42 6.30
N ALA A 24 17.69 -22.43 6.80
CA ALA A 24 18.55 -22.28 7.97
C ALA A 24 19.70 -21.30 7.71
N LEU A 25 20.32 -21.36 6.53
CA LEU A 25 21.33 -20.39 6.09
C LEU A 25 20.77 -18.97 6.03
N PHE A 26 19.56 -18.81 5.47
CA PHE A 26 18.87 -17.51 5.42
C PHE A 26 18.56 -16.98 6.83
N ALA A 27 18.05 -17.82 7.74
CA ALA A 27 17.80 -17.44 9.12
C ALA A 27 19.07 -17.05 9.88
N LEU A 28 20.20 -17.69 9.59
CA LEU A 28 21.51 -17.38 10.20
C LEU A 28 22.13 -16.08 9.65
N LEU A 29 21.86 -15.75 8.39
CA LEU A 29 22.33 -14.52 7.75
C LEU A 29 21.41 -13.32 7.99
N MET A 30 20.14 -13.54 8.34
CA MET A 30 19.13 -12.51 8.63
C MET A 30 19.62 -11.42 9.61
N PRO A 31 20.23 -11.73 10.77
CA PRO A 31 20.71 -10.72 11.71
C PRO A 31 21.86 -9.86 11.16
N ARG A 32 22.63 -10.39 10.21
CA ARG A 32 23.72 -9.68 9.52
C ARG A 32 23.29 -9.05 8.20
N SER A 33 22.00 -9.11 7.88
CA SER A 33 21.49 -8.47 6.68
C SER A 33 21.65 -6.94 6.78
N PRO A 34 21.94 -6.25 5.66
CA PRO A 34 22.00 -4.80 5.63
C PRO A 34 20.75 -4.13 6.21
N MET A 35 19.57 -4.76 6.03
CA MET A 35 18.30 -4.29 6.58
C MET A 35 18.29 -4.29 8.11
N MET A 36 18.73 -5.36 8.77
CA MET A 36 18.77 -5.44 10.24
C MET A 36 19.81 -4.49 10.83
N ILE A 37 20.93 -4.31 10.14
CA ILE A 37 21.97 -3.35 10.53
C ILE A 37 21.43 -1.92 10.46
N HIS A 38 20.71 -1.57 9.38
CA HIS A 38 20.05 -0.27 9.27
C HIS A 38 18.99 -0.07 10.35
N LEU A 39 18.17 -1.08 10.63
CA LEU A 39 17.12 -1.00 11.66
C LEU A 39 17.73 -0.71 13.05
N ASN A 40 18.75 -1.46 13.44
CA ASN A 40 19.46 -1.28 14.71
C ASN A 40 20.16 0.09 14.79
N ALA A 41 20.79 0.53 13.70
CA ALA A 41 21.43 1.86 13.65
C ALA A 41 20.42 3.02 13.71
N THR A 42 19.17 2.80 13.27
CA THR A 42 18.11 3.81 13.35
C THR A 42 17.32 3.79 14.66
N SER A 43 17.35 2.69 15.43
CA SER A 43 16.62 2.57 16.69
C SER A 43 17.08 3.60 17.72
N GLY A 44 18.39 3.76 17.93
CA GLY A 44 18.91 4.74 18.91
C GLY A 44 18.56 6.20 18.57
N LYS A 45 18.40 6.52 17.29
CA LYS A 45 17.95 7.85 16.84
C LYS A 45 16.48 8.13 17.14
N GLN A 46 15.66 7.10 17.32
CA GLN A 46 14.26 7.30 17.71
C GLN A 46 14.15 7.68 19.18
N ASP A 47 14.97 7.07 20.03
CA ASP A 47 14.98 7.35 21.47
C ASP A 47 15.49 8.77 21.76
N GLU A 48 16.55 9.21 21.06
CA GLU A 48 17.05 10.59 21.13
C GLU A 48 15.97 11.62 20.73
N ARG A 49 15.25 11.36 19.63
CA ARG A 49 14.15 12.22 19.16
C ARG A 49 12.99 12.25 20.16
N GLN A 50 12.68 11.12 20.79
CA GLN A 50 11.63 11.07 21.81
C GLN A 50 12.08 11.86 23.05
N GLY A 51 13.37 11.84 23.36
CA GLY A 51 14.00 12.69 24.39
C GLY A 51 13.73 14.18 24.18
N TYR A 52 13.86 14.68 22.94
CA TYR A 52 13.52 16.09 22.63
C TYR A 52 12.05 16.42 22.93
N ILE A 53 11.10 15.52 22.59
CA ILE A 53 9.68 15.76 22.88
C ILE A 53 9.46 15.81 24.40
N ASN A 54 10.07 14.90 25.14
CA ASN A 54 9.95 14.85 26.59
C ASN A 54 10.58 16.09 27.26
N GLU A 55 11.68 16.61 26.70
CA GLU A 55 12.31 17.85 27.18
C GLU A 55 11.46 19.10 26.86
N GLN A 56 10.89 19.19 25.66
CA GLN A 56 10.02 20.30 25.27
C GLN A 56 8.73 20.35 26.09
N LEU A 57 8.12 19.19 26.35
CA LEU A 57 6.91 19.11 27.15
C LEU A 57 7.19 19.15 28.66
N GLY A 58 8.39 18.78 29.09
CA GLY A 58 8.88 18.95 30.46
C GLY A 58 7.89 18.46 31.53
N GLU A 59 7.52 19.36 32.44
CA GLU A 59 6.56 19.10 33.53
C GLU A 59 5.12 18.90 33.03
N ASN A 60 4.77 19.46 31.86
CA ASN A 60 3.42 19.39 31.26
C ASN A 60 3.16 18.06 30.55
N LEU A 61 4.15 17.17 30.43
CA LEU A 61 4.03 15.93 29.65
C LEU A 61 2.87 15.03 30.11
N SER A 62 2.67 14.90 31.42
CA SER A 62 1.59 14.07 31.98
C SER A 62 0.21 14.68 31.71
N GLU A 63 0.08 16.00 31.87
CA GLU A 63 -1.14 16.75 31.56
C GLU A 63 -1.47 16.70 30.06
N VAL A 64 -0.47 16.87 29.19
CA VAL A 64 -0.67 16.74 27.74
C VAL A 64 -1.13 15.33 27.36
N GLN A 65 -0.58 14.28 28.00
CA GLN A 65 -1.04 12.91 27.75
C GLN A 65 -2.48 12.67 28.19
N THR A 66 -2.95 13.25 29.30
CA THR A 66 -4.36 13.11 29.71
C THR A 66 -5.29 13.88 28.77
N LEU A 67 -4.88 15.06 28.31
CA LEU A 67 -5.61 15.83 27.30
C LEU A 67 -5.70 15.09 25.95
N ILE A 68 -4.64 14.41 25.53
CA ILE A 68 -4.65 13.56 24.32
C ILE A 68 -5.65 12.40 24.47
N GLN A 69 -5.73 11.76 25.64
CA GLN A 69 -6.70 10.69 25.88
C GLN A 69 -8.15 11.18 25.84
N LYS A 70 -8.40 12.44 26.22
CA LYS A 70 -9.69 13.11 26.13
C LYS A 70 -10.02 13.57 24.70
N ALA A 71 -9.03 13.62 23.80
CA ALA A 71 -9.22 14.10 22.45
C ALA A 71 -10.00 13.12 21.58
N PRO A 72 -10.92 13.60 20.72
CA PRO A 72 -11.61 12.74 19.78
C PRO A 72 -10.58 12.15 18.81
N ASN A 73 -10.46 10.82 18.83
CA ASN A 73 -9.63 10.11 17.86
C ASN A 73 -10.35 10.06 16.52
N LYS A 74 -9.83 10.74 15.50
CA LYS A 74 -10.25 10.46 14.13
C LYS A 74 -9.68 9.09 13.73
N PRO A 75 -10.47 8.22 13.07
CA PRO A 75 -9.93 6.96 12.56
C PRO A 75 -8.80 7.28 11.58
N LYS A 76 -7.59 6.85 11.94
CA LYS A 76 -6.41 6.94 11.08
C LYS A 76 -6.69 6.11 9.81
N PRO A 77 -6.22 6.50 8.62
CA PRO A 77 -6.36 5.67 7.44
C PRO A 77 -5.60 4.36 7.62
N THR A 78 -6.33 3.34 8.07
CA THR A 78 -5.86 1.96 8.11
C THR A 78 -5.64 1.50 6.67
N HIS A 79 -4.59 0.72 6.43
CA HIS A 79 -4.46 -0.11 5.24
C HIS A 79 -5.59 -1.15 5.24
N THR A 80 -6.79 -0.74 4.85
CA THR A 80 -7.96 -1.60 4.88
C THR A 80 -8.15 -2.22 3.51
N THR A 81 -7.95 -3.54 3.47
CA THR A 81 -8.51 -4.45 2.47
C THR A 81 -9.99 -4.10 2.23
N PRO A 82 -10.44 -3.97 0.97
CA PRO A 82 -11.80 -3.52 0.69
C PRO A 82 -12.82 -4.57 1.13
N GLY A 83 -13.69 -4.19 2.06
CA GLY A 83 -14.82 -5.01 2.49
C GLY A 83 -15.06 -4.92 3.99
N THR A 84 -15.89 -3.96 4.40
CA THR A 84 -17.07 -4.14 5.26
C THR A 84 -17.63 -2.75 5.51
N THR A 85 -18.78 -2.50 4.90
CA THR A 85 -19.65 -1.37 5.25
C THR A 85 -20.42 -1.79 6.48
N GLU A 86 -20.16 -1.16 7.62
CA GLU A 86 -21.11 -1.12 8.72
C GLU A 86 -21.29 0.35 9.09
N GLU A 87 -22.41 0.91 8.61
CA GLU A 87 -23.02 2.10 9.18
C GLU A 87 -23.85 1.70 10.40
N THR A 88 -23.95 2.62 11.36
CA THR A 88 -24.86 2.67 12.52
C THR A 88 -24.41 1.83 13.72
N GLU A 89 -24.28 2.34 14.96
CA GLU A 89 -24.99 3.42 15.65
C GLU A 89 -24.02 4.26 16.52
N ALA A 90 -24.33 5.56 16.64
CA ALA A 90 -23.70 6.45 17.61
C ALA A 90 -24.27 6.20 19.01
N PRO A 91 -23.42 6.01 20.04
CA PRO A 91 -23.74 6.43 21.38
C PRO A 91 -23.22 7.85 21.57
N GLU A 92 -24.15 8.77 21.86
CA GLU A 92 -23.86 10.06 22.45
C GLU A 92 -23.18 9.85 23.82
N GLU A 93 -21.90 10.18 23.93
CA GLU A 93 -21.26 10.41 25.23
C GLU A 93 -20.51 11.76 25.19
N GLU A 94 -20.99 12.71 25.97
CA GLU A 94 -20.30 13.96 26.32
C GLU A 94 -18.91 13.66 26.89
N SER A 95 -17.86 13.73 26.07
CA SER A 95 -16.47 13.74 26.55
C SER A 95 -15.52 14.50 25.60
N GLY A 96 -15.97 15.64 25.08
CA GLY A 96 -15.10 16.55 24.34
C GLY A 96 -14.14 17.33 25.26
N LEU A 97 -12.95 17.68 24.77
CA LEU A 97 -12.16 18.75 25.40
C LEU A 97 -12.99 20.03 25.44
N THR A 98 -12.88 20.76 26.54
CA THR A 98 -13.33 22.15 26.63
C THR A 98 -12.49 23.00 25.66
N GLU A 99 -13.05 24.07 25.09
CA GLU A 99 -12.29 24.94 24.17
C GLU A 99 -10.98 25.46 24.78
N SER A 100 -10.98 25.80 26.07
CA SER A 100 -9.77 26.22 26.78
C SER A 100 -8.72 25.13 26.94
N GLU A 101 -9.13 23.87 27.10
CA GLU A 101 -8.22 22.72 27.18
C GLU A 101 -7.65 22.39 25.80
N ARG A 102 -8.47 22.53 24.74
CA ARG A 102 -8.06 22.38 23.34
C ARG A 102 -7.02 23.43 22.95
N GLU A 103 -7.27 24.70 23.25
CA GLU A 103 -6.33 25.79 22.94
C GLU A 103 -4.97 25.58 23.63
N ARG A 104 -4.98 25.20 24.91
CA ARG A 104 -3.75 24.86 25.65
C ARG A 104 -3.01 23.68 25.03
N LEU A 105 -3.72 22.61 24.69
CA LEU A 105 -3.13 21.44 24.04
C LEU A 105 -2.47 21.82 22.72
N ILE A 106 -3.15 22.64 21.90
CA ILE A 106 -2.60 23.12 20.63
C ILE A 106 -1.36 23.98 20.87
N GLN A 107 -1.38 24.89 21.86
CA GLN A 107 -0.25 25.75 22.16
C GLN A 107 1.00 24.95 22.56
N GLU A 108 0.85 23.98 23.45
CA GLU A 108 1.95 23.12 23.94
C GLU A 108 2.50 22.19 22.83
N LEU A 109 1.63 21.65 21.97
CA LEU A 109 2.06 20.74 20.90
C LEU A 109 2.61 21.45 19.66
N THR A 110 2.28 22.73 19.45
CA THR A 110 2.72 23.50 18.28
C THR A 110 4.23 23.43 18.03
N PRO A 111 5.12 23.68 19.01
CA PRO A 111 6.57 23.60 18.79
C PRO A 111 7.03 22.19 18.39
N VAL A 112 6.42 21.13 18.94
CA VAL A 112 6.73 19.74 18.60
C VAL A 112 6.36 19.45 17.14
N TYR A 113 5.15 19.82 16.73
CA TYR A 113 4.66 19.60 15.38
C TYR A 113 5.41 20.45 14.35
N GLN A 114 5.76 21.69 14.68
CA GLN A 114 6.59 22.53 13.82
C GLN A 114 8.00 21.97 13.63
N HIS A 115 8.54 21.25 14.62
CA HIS A 115 9.84 20.61 14.49
C HIS A 115 9.79 19.36 13.60
N TYR A 116 8.81 18.48 13.81
CA TYR A 116 8.76 17.17 13.14
C TYR A 116 8.00 17.13 11.81
N VAL A 117 6.95 17.93 11.68
CA VAL A 117 6.03 17.96 10.53
C VAL A 117 5.74 19.39 10.05
N LYS A 118 6.80 20.22 10.02
CA LYS A 118 6.76 21.62 9.57
C LYS A 118 5.92 21.84 8.32
N ASP A 119 6.12 21.03 7.29
CA ASP A 119 5.47 21.18 5.99
C ASP A 119 3.94 21.02 6.09
N PHE A 120 3.44 20.17 6.99
CA PHE A 120 2.01 20.02 7.23
C PHE A 120 1.44 21.26 7.93
N VAL A 121 2.13 21.72 8.97
CA VAL A 121 1.73 22.91 9.73
C VAL A 121 1.70 24.15 8.82
N GLN A 122 2.65 24.26 7.89
CA GLN A 122 2.71 25.37 6.94
C GLN A 122 1.58 25.36 5.90
N ILE A 123 1.20 24.19 5.40
CA ILE A 123 0.20 24.08 4.32
C ILE A 123 -1.22 24.03 4.87
N PHE A 124 -1.44 23.33 5.99
CA PHE A 124 -2.76 23.02 6.52
C PHE A 124 -3.09 23.68 7.86
N GLY A 125 -2.10 24.30 8.51
CA GLY A 125 -2.23 24.87 9.85
C GLY A 125 -1.91 23.88 10.97
N ALA A 126 -1.57 24.41 12.16
CA ALA A 126 -1.14 23.61 13.31
C ALA A 126 -2.27 22.72 13.85
N GLU A 127 -3.44 23.32 14.08
CA GLU A 127 -4.61 22.62 14.64
C GLU A 127 -5.04 21.43 13.77
N LYS A 128 -5.28 21.66 12.48
CA LYS A 128 -5.69 20.61 11.55
C LYS A 128 -4.66 19.48 11.45
N THR A 129 -3.38 19.83 11.51
CA THR A 129 -2.30 18.84 11.52
C THR A 129 -2.35 18.00 12.78
N MET A 130 -2.53 18.60 13.96
CA MET A 130 -2.62 17.85 15.21
C MET A 130 -3.82 16.91 15.23
N GLU A 131 -4.98 17.37 14.77
CA GLU A 131 -6.16 16.52 14.65
C GLU A 131 -5.94 15.31 13.75
N MET A 132 -5.26 15.50 12.62
CA MET A 132 -4.99 14.39 11.69
C MET A 132 -4.07 13.33 12.29
N PHE A 133 -3.09 13.77 13.09
CA PHE A 133 -2.17 12.87 13.78
C PHE A 133 -2.73 12.39 15.13
N ASN A 134 -4.01 12.63 15.42
CA ASN A 134 -4.66 12.30 16.70
C ASN A 134 -3.88 12.81 17.91
N TYR A 135 -3.32 14.02 17.80
CA TYR A 135 -2.49 14.66 18.82
C TYR A 135 -1.31 13.80 19.30
N THR A 136 -0.84 12.86 18.49
CA THR A 136 0.25 11.95 18.87
C THR A 136 1.51 12.73 19.25
N ILE A 137 2.22 12.21 20.25
CA ILE A 137 3.55 12.65 20.67
C ILE A 137 4.61 11.57 20.42
N ASN A 138 4.23 10.50 19.71
CA ASN A 138 5.14 9.39 19.41
C ASN A 138 5.97 9.70 18.15
N VAL A 139 7.29 9.74 18.30
CA VAL A 139 8.20 10.03 17.18
C VAL A 139 8.08 9.00 16.05
N ARG A 140 7.72 7.75 16.33
CA ARG A 140 7.62 6.71 15.29
C ARG A 140 6.54 7.07 14.27
N GLU A 141 5.44 7.67 14.72
CA GLU A 141 4.38 8.13 13.84
C GLU A 141 4.83 9.31 12.97
N PHE A 142 5.61 10.24 13.54
CA PHE A 142 6.23 11.31 12.76
C PHE A 142 7.35 10.82 11.82
N ALA A 143 8.01 9.71 12.16
CA ALA A 143 9.10 9.14 11.37
C ALA A 143 8.60 8.32 10.17
N SER A 144 7.37 7.80 10.23
CA SER A 144 6.76 6.96 9.20
C SER A 144 6.58 7.72 7.88
N VAL A 145 7.49 7.51 6.93
CA VAL A 145 7.49 8.23 5.64
C VAL A 145 6.25 7.88 4.81
N ARG A 146 5.90 6.60 4.74
CA ARG A 146 4.76 6.12 3.96
C ARG A 146 3.44 6.70 4.49
N GLU A 147 3.28 6.69 5.81
CA GLU A 147 2.08 7.20 6.47
C GLU A 147 1.96 8.71 6.31
N LYS A 148 3.06 9.46 6.48
CA LYS A 148 3.07 10.90 6.21
C LYS A 148 2.62 11.23 4.78
N LYS A 149 3.12 10.52 3.77
CA LYS A 149 2.68 10.73 2.39
C LYS A 149 1.18 10.52 2.22
N LEU A 150 0.63 9.48 2.84
CA LEU A 150 -0.79 9.18 2.78
C LEU A 150 -1.64 10.24 3.50
N LEU A 151 -1.23 10.62 4.72
CA LEU A 151 -1.86 11.66 5.52
C LEU A 151 -1.85 13.00 4.78
N PHE A 152 -0.69 13.39 4.24
CA PHE A 152 -0.56 14.62 3.44
C PHE A 152 -1.52 14.62 2.24
N ALA A 153 -1.58 13.50 1.50
CA ALA A 153 -2.45 13.36 0.35
C ALA A 153 -3.94 13.44 0.72
N GLN A 154 -4.32 12.83 1.84
CA GLN A 154 -5.68 12.90 2.37
C GLN A 154 -6.06 14.34 2.74
N MET A 155 -5.20 15.00 3.51
CA MET A 155 -5.38 16.40 3.92
C MET A 155 -5.55 17.32 2.71
N LEU A 156 -4.68 17.14 1.72
CA LEU A 156 -4.70 17.90 0.49
C LEU A 156 -5.98 17.67 -0.31
N MET A 157 -6.52 16.45 -0.30
CA MET A 157 -7.79 16.10 -0.94
C MET A 157 -8.99 16.67 -0.17
N GLU A 158 -8.95 16.65 1.16
CA GLU A 158 -9.99 17.25 2.00
C GLU A 158 -10.06 18.77 1.85
N ASP A 159 -8.92 19.45 1.71
CA ASP A 159 -8.85 20.90 1.46
C ASP A 159 -9.09 21.29 0.00
N SER A 160 -9.17 20.33 -0.90
CA SER A 160 -9.43 20.59 -2.31
C SER A 160 -10.93 20.66 -2.60
N PRO A 161 -11.35 21.37 -3.67
CA PRO A 161 -12.75 21.41 -4.07
C PRO A 161 -13.27 20.00 -4.36
N LEU A 162 -14.59 19.80 -4.23
CA LEU A 162 -15.22 18.49 -4.45
C LEU A 162 -14.89 17.87 -5.82
N SER A 163 -14.60 18.68 -6.84
CA SER A 163 -14.15 18.21 -8.16
C SER A 163 -12.85 17.42 -8.10
N ALA A 164 -11.95 17.72 -7.16
CA ALA A 164 -10.68 17.02 -6.98
C ALA A 164 -10.88 15.55 -6.57
N ARG A 165 -11.99 15.22 -5.88
CA ARG A 165 -12.31 13.82 -5.57
C ARG A 165 -12.62 13.00 -6.82
N PHE A 166 -13.10 13.65 -7.88
CA PHE A 166 -13.44 12.99 -9.15
C PHE A 166 -12.29 13.00 -10.15
N PHE A 167 -11.55 14.11 -10.25
CA PHE A 167 -10.52 14.33 -11.27
C PHE A 167 -9.08 14.34 -10.73
N GLY A 168 -8.91 14.29 -9.42
CA GLY A 168 -7.61 14.25 -8.76
C GLY A 168 -7.00 15.63 -8.52
N ILE A 169 -5.76 15.61 -8.07
CA ILE A 169 -4.98 16.77 -7.66
C ILE A 169 -3.70 16.80 -8.49
N ASN A 170 -3.27 18.00 -8.88
CA ASN A 170 -2.02 18.18 -9.61
C ASN A 170 -0.80 17.70 -8.78
N LEU A 171 0.07 16.91 -9.41
CA LEU A 171 1.31 16.37 -8.83
C LEU A 171 2.17 17.45 -8.15
N ALA A 172 2.22 18.66 -8.69
CA ALA A 172 3.02 19.76 -8.12
C ALA A 172 2.62 20.11 -6.68
N ARG A 173 1.36 19.91 -6.29
CA ARG A 173 0.87 20.19 -4.94
C ARG A 173 1.36 19.19 -3.88
N PHE A 174 1.94 18.06 -4.31
CA PHE A 174 2.57 17.08 -3.42
C PHE A 174 4.03 17.41 -3.12
N SER A 175 4.59 18.49 -3.67
CA SER A 175 5.96 18.92 -3.39
C SER A 175 5.95 20.16 -2.51
N VAL A 176 6.60 20.10 -1.35
CA VAL A 176 6.75 21.23 -0.43
C VAL A 176 8.23 21.43 -0.14
N GLY A 177 8.78 22.56 -0.63
CA GLY A 177 10.22 22.81 -0.56
C GLY A 177 11.01 21.68 -1.25
N ASN A 178 11.84 20.99 -0.46
CA ASN A 178 12.65 19.86 -0.94
C ASN A 178 12.01 18.48 -0.67
N ASN A 179 10.82 18.43 -0.06
CA ASN A 179 10.15 17.18 0.30
C ASN A 179 9.05 16.83 -0.71
N ILE A 180 8.97 15.55 -1.07
CA ILE A 180 7.96 15.00 -1.99
C ILE A 180 7.03 14.06 -1.21
N TYR A 181 5.76 14.44 -1.15
CA TYR A 181 4.69 13.74 -0.44
C TYR A 181 3.82 12.87 -1.36
N ASP A 182 4.26 12.61 -2.58
CA ASP A 182 3.56 11.72 -3.51
C ASP A 182 3.42 10.31 -2.90
N VAL A 183 2.20 9.78 -2.94
CA VAL A 183 1.85 8.51 -2.32
C VAL A 183 2.58 7.37 -2.99
N GLU A 184 3.05 6.45 -2.16
CA GLU A 184 3.73 5.26 -2.63
C GLU A 184 2.75 4.33 -3.33
N ASN A 185 1.78 3.73 -2.64
CA ASN A 185 0.84 2.76 -3.25
C ASN A 185 0.21 3.24 -4.57
N ASP A 186 0.29 2.41 -5.62
CA ASP A 186 -0.26 2.71 -6.95
C ASP A 186 -1.76 3.06 -6.90
N LEU A 187 -2.59 2.34 -6.15
CA LEU A 187 -4.04 2.60 -6.12
C LEU A 187 -4.38 3.94 -5.47
N HIS A 188 -3.77 4.21 -4.31
CA HIS A 188 -3.94 5.48 -3.62
C HIS A 188 -3.36 6.62 -4.44
N GLY A 189 -2.18 6.43 -5.02
CA GLY A 189 -1.54 7.40 -5.90
C GLY A 189 -2.39 7.74 -7.13
N ILE A 190 -3.03 6.74 -7.75
CA ILE A 190 -3.96 6.95 -8.86
C ILE A 190 -5.19 7.73 -8.39
N TYR A 191 -5.77 7.37 -7.25
CA TYR A 191 -6.91 8.10 -6.68
C TYR A 191 -6.58 9.59 -6.41
N TYR A 192 -5.45 9.87 -5.77
CA TYR A 192 -5.12 11.25 -5.41
C TYR A 192 -4.70 12.10 -6.63
N LEU A 193 -4.08 11.51 -7.66
CA LEU A 193 -3.64 12.23 -8.85
C LEU A 193 -4.69 12.34 -9.96
N TYR A 194 -5.50 11.29 -10.15
CA TYR A 194 -6.47 11.18 -11.25
C TYR A 194 -7.92 11.07 -10.78
N GLY A 195 -8.15 11.07 -9.47
CA GLY A 195 -9.47 11.03 -8.85
C GLY A 195 -10.16 9.68 -8.95
N GLY A 196 -11.40 9.64 -8.45
CA GLY A 196 -12.25 8.45 -8.52
C GLY A 196 -12.55 8.00 -9.95
N VAL A 197 -12.68 8.93 -10.91
CA VAL A 197 -12.95 8.59 -12.31
C VAL A 197 -11.75 7.90 -12.94
N GLY A 198 -10.54 8.44 -12.73
CA GLY A 198 -9.30 7.83 -13.22
C GLY A 198 -9.06 6.45 -12.61
N LEU A 199 -9.27 6.31 -11.30
CA LEU A 199 -9.17 5.02 -10.62
C LEU A 199 -10.18 4.01 -11.17
N ALA A 200 -11.45 4.40 -11.33
CA ALA A 200 -12.49 3.52 -11.84
C ALA A 200 -12.20 3.05 -13.27
N ALA A 201 -11.76 3.96 -14.15
CA ALA A 201 -11.38 3.62 -15.52
C ALA A 201 -10.21 2.62 -15.54
N TYR A 202 -9.21 2.82 -14.67
CA TYR A 202 -8.05 1.92 -14.58
C TYR A 202 -8.44 0.54 -14.04
N LEU A 203 -9.28 0.49 -13.00
CA LEU A 203 -9.79 -0.77 -12.45
C LEU A 203 -10.67 -1.52 -13.47
N LEU A 204 -11.50 -0.82 -14.24
CA LEU A 204 -12.30 -1.41 -15.31
C LEU A 204 -11.41 -2.02 -16.40
N PHE A 205 -10.36 -1.30 -16.79
CA PHE A 205 -9.37 -1.80 -17.74
C PHE A 205 -8.71 -3.09 -17.23
N LEU A 206 -8.27 -3.15 -15.97
CA LEU A 206 -7.69 -4.37 -15.40
C LEU A 206 -8.73 -5.50 -15.25
N ALA A 207 -9.95 -5.17 -14.82
CA ALA A 207 -11.04 -6.11 -14.65
C ALA A 207 -11.42 -6.79 -15.97
N TYR A 208 -11.30 -6.10 -17.10
CA TYR A 208 -11.49 -6.70 -18.42
C TYR A 208 -10.58 -7.90 -18.68
N PHE A 209 -9.30 -7.83 -18.29
CA PHE A 209 -8.37 -8.96 -18.47
C PHE A 209 -8.64 -10.09 -17.48
N VAL A 210 -9.01 -9.77 -16.24
CA VAL A 210 -9.48 -10.77 -15.27
C VAL A 210 -10.70 -11.51 -15.83
N TYR A 211 -11.66 -10.76 -16.39
CA TYR A 211 -12.81 -11.33 -17.08
C TYR A 211 -12.40 -12.24 -18.25
N LEU A 212 -11.45 -11.84 -19.10
CA LEU A 212 -10.95 -12.68 -20.20
C LEU A 212 -10.35 -14.00 -19.69
N ILE A 213 -9.56 -13.97 -18.61
CA ILE A 213 -8.95 -15.17 -18.01
C ILE A 213 -10.04 -16.10 -17.47
N ILE A 214 -10.99 -15.58 -16.69
CA ILE A 214 -12.10 -16.37 -16.14
C ILE A 214 -12.96 -16.95 -17.26
N TRP A 215 -13.30 -16.14 -18.26
CA TRP A 215 -14.08 -16.58 -19.42
C TRP A 215 -13.38 -17.70 -20.19
N ALA A 216 -12.07 -17.59 -20.41
CA ALA A 216 -11.29 -18.64 -21.07
C ALA A 216 -11.28 -19.95 -20.26
N LEU A 217 -11.09 -19.85 -18.94
CA LEU A 217 -11.12 -20.99 -18.03
C LEU A 217 -12.49 -21.68 -18.01
N CYS A 218 -13.59 -20.92 -17.92
CA CYS A 218 -14.94 -21.46 -17.91
C CYS A 218 -15.33 -22.09 -19.26
N LYS A 219 -14.91 -21.51 -20.39
CA LYS A 219 -15.30 -22.01 -21.72
C LYS A 219 -14.67 -23.37 -22.04
N ASN A 220 -13.37 -23.55 -21.78
CA ASN A 220 -12.67 -24.82 -22.04
C ASN A 220 -11.33 -24.88 -21.29
N ALA A 221 -11.36 -25.11 -19.97
CA ALA A 221 -10.15 -25.15 -19.12
C ALA A 221 -9.03 -26.05 -19.70
N LYS A 222 -9.37 -27.25 -20.19
CA LYS A 222 -8.39 -28.21 -20.78
C LYS A 222 -7.68 -27.67 -22.03
N ARG A 223 -8.33 -26.79 -22.80
CA ARG A 223 -7.77 -26.20 -24.02
C ARG A 223 -6.79 -25.07 -23.71
N TYR A 224 -7.05 -24.31 -22.66
CA TYR A 224 -6.23 -23.14 -22.29
C TYR A 224 -5.15 -23.46 -21.25
N PHE A 225 -5.18 -24.63 -20.60
CA PHE A 225 -4.19 -25.07 -19.62
C PHE A 225 -2.85 -25.48 -20.28
N THR A 226 -2.14 -24.47 -20.77
CA THR A 226 -0.80 -24.59 -21.36
C THR A 226 0.24 -23.96 -20.44
N VAL A 227 1.49 -24.43 -20.49
CA VAL A 227 2.60 -23.88 -19.67
C VAL A 227 2.76 -22.37 -19.93
N GLU A 228 2.61 -21.95 -21.18
CA GLU A 228 2.65 -20.53 -21.57
C GLU A 228 1.53 -19.73 -20.89
N ALA A 229 0.26 -20.17 -21.00
CA ALA A 229 -0.86 -19.48 -20.34
C ALA A 229 -0.73 -19.43 -18.82
N ALA A 230 -0.22 -20.51 -18.20
CA ALA A 230 0.06 -20.56 -16.78
C ALA A 230 1.15 -19.56 -16.38
N SER A 231 2.22 -19.42 -17.18
CA SER A 231 3.30 -18.47 -16.90
C SER A 231 2.83 -17.01 -16.94
N TYR A 232 2.04 -16.63 -17.95
CA TYR A 232 1.45 -15.29 -18.04
C TYR A 232 0.43 -15.03 -16.93
N GLY A 233 -0.36 -16.04 -16.53
CA GLY A 233 -1.29 -15.93 -15.42
C GLY A 233 -0.59 -15.71 -14.07
N ILE A 234 0.47 -16.45 -13.79
CA ILE A 234 1.28 -16.26 -12.57
C ILE A 234 1.98 -14.89 -12.59
N ALA A 235 2.55 -14.49 -13.73
CA ALA A 235 3.16 -13.18 -13.89
C ALA A 235 2.16 -12.05 -13.61
N PHE A 236 0.92 -12.18 -14.09
CA PHE A 236 -0.15 -11.22 -13.82
C PHE A 236 -0.53 -11.17 -12.34
N LEU A 237 -0.68 -12.31 -11.67
CA LEU A 237 -0.98 -12.35 -10.23
C LEU A 237 0.13 -11.73 -9.38
N LEU A 238 1.39 -12.02 -9.70
CA LEU A 238 2.54 -11.39 -9.06
C LEU A 238 2.53 -9.88 -9.31
N CYS A 239 2.24 -9.45 -10.54
CA CYS A 239 2.11 -8.05 -10.89
C CYS A 239 1.02 -7.35 -10.04
N MET A 240 -0.16 -7.95 -9.90
CA MET A 240 -1.23 -7.41 -9.05
C MET A 240 -0.84 -7.35 -7.56
N ALA A 241 -0.13 -8.35 -7.04
CA ALA A 241 0.41 -8.30 -5.69
C ALA A 241 1.45 -7.17 -5.52
N HIS A 242 2.25 -6.91 -6.55
CA HIS A 242 3.18 -5.79 -6.57
C HIS A 242 2.46 -4.44 -6.63
N VAL A 243 1.40 -4.29 -7.43
CA VAL A 243 0.56 -3.07 -7.48
C VAL A 243 0.06 -2.69 -6.09
N TYR A 244 -0.34 -3.67 -5.27
CA TYR A 244 -0.80 -3.41 -3.91
C TYR A 244 0.33 -2.99 -2.97
N ASN A 245 1.49 -3.64 -3.07
CA ASN A 245 2.60 -3.47 -2.14
C ASN A 245 3.55 -2.31 -2.50
N THR A 246 3.71 -2.00 -3.79
CA THR A 246 4.71 -1.06 -4.30
C THR A 246 4.10 0.14 -5.02
N ALA A 247 4.97 1.04 -5.48
CA ALA A 247 4.69 2.42 -5.78
C ALA A 247 4.95 2.84 -7.22
N GLY A 248 4.63 1.98 -8.18
CA GLY A 248 4.90 2.37 -9.55
C GLY A 248 4.69 1.34 -10.63
N VAL A 249 4.13 0.17 -10.35
CA VAL A 249 3.83 -0.79 -11.43
C VAL A 249 2.78 -0.20 -12.37
N LEU A 250 1.80 0.52 -11.84
CA LEU A 250 0.76 1.15 -12.67
C LEU A 250 1.19 2.53 -13.15
N ARG A 251 1.82 3.33 -12.28
CA ARG A 251 2.05 4.75 -12.53
C ARG A 251 3.39 5.06 -13.19
N ARG A 252 4.43 4.24 -13.00
CA ARG A 252 5.77 4.53 -13.52
C ARG A 252 5.99 3.85 -14.86
N PRO A 253 6.41 4.58 -15.91
CA PRO A 253 6.61 4.02 -17.25
C PRO A 253 7.58 2.83 -17.30
N ASN A 254 8.61 2.84 -16.44
CA ASN A 254 9.63 1.80 -16.41
C ASN A 254 9.08 0.44 -15.93
N ALA A 255 8.02 0.42 -15.12
CA ALA A 255 7.42 -0.80 -14.62
C ALA A 255 6.11 -1.14 -15.35
N SER A 256 5.35 -0.13 -15.76
CA SER A 256 4.07 -0.33 -16.46
C SER A 256 4.24 -1.00 -17.83
N ILE A 257 5.39 -0.85 -18.49
CA ILE A 257 5.71 -1.57 -19.73
C ILE A 257 5.67 -3.09 -19.55
N TYR A 258 6.10 -3.62 -18.40
CA TYR A 258 6.06 -5.06 -18.13
C TYR A 258 4.62 -5.54 -17.95
N LEU A 259 3.79 -4.77 -17.25
CA LEU A 259 2.36 -5.06 -17.14
C LEU A 259 1.70 -5.06 -18.52
N SER A 260 1.96 -4.06 -19.36
CA SER A 260 1.43 -4.00 -20.73
C SER A 260 1.82 -5.22 -21.56
N ALA A 261 3.08 -5.69 -21.48
CA ALA A 261 3.53 -6.89 -22.17
C ALA A 261 2.83 -8.17 -21.68
N ILE A 262 2.63 -8.30 -20.37
CA ILE A 262 1.89 -9.43 -19.77
C ILE A 262 0.43 -9.42 -20.25
N LEU A 263 -0.23 -8.27 -20.21
CA LEU A 263 -1.62 -8.11 -20.66
C LEU A 263 -1.77 -8.40 -22.16
N ALA A 264 -0.83 -7.94 -22.99
CA ALA A 264 -0.80 -8.25 -24.41
C ALA A 264 -0.63 -9.77 -24.67
N GLY A 265 0.23 -10.43 -23.90
CA GLY A 265 0.40 -11.89 -23.94
C GLY A 265 -0.88 -12.64 -23.58
N ILE A 266 -1.58 -12.21 -22.52
CA ILE A 266 -2.88 -12.78 -22.12
C ILE A 266 -3.92 -12.59 -23.22
N TYR A 267 -4.02 -11.38 -23.79
CA TYR A 267 -4.96 -11.12 -24.88
C TYR A 267 -4.67 -11.98 -26.11
N TYR A 268 -3.41 -12.09 -26.51
CA TYR A 268 -2.98 -12.94 -27.60
C TYR A 268 -3.37 -14.41 -27.37
N LEU A 269 -3.09 -14.96 -26.19
CA LEU A 269 -3.40 -16.34 -25.86
C LEU A 269 -4.91 -16.62 -25.82
N VAL A 270 -5.71 -15.70 -25.29
CA VAL A 270 -7.16 -15.91 -25.13
C VAL A 270 -7.94 -15.65 -26.42
N ARG A 271 -7.58 -14.64 -27.21
CA ARG A 271 -8.40 -14.16 -28.33
C ARG A 271 -7.83 -14.48 -29.71
N ILE A 272 -6.51 -14.48 -29.87
CA ILE A 272 -5.86 -14.55 -31.19
C ILE A 272 -5.34 -15.95 -31.47
N ARG A 273 -4.71 -16.59 -30.48
CA ARG A 273 -4.08 -17.90 -30.65
C ARG A 273 -5.13 -18.96 -30.97
N ARG A 274 -4.93 -19.61 -32.12
CA ARG A 274 -5.67 -20.83 -32.47
C ARG A 274 -5.00 -22.01 -31.79
N TYR A 275 -5.64 -22.57 -30.78
CA TYR A 275 -5.23 -23.85 -30.22
C TYR A 275 -5.64 -24.97 -31.17
N PRO A 276 -4.78 -25.96 -31.45
CA PRO A 276 -5.16 -27.13 -32.24
C PRO A 276 -6.36 -27.82 -31.57
N ASP A 277 -7.37 -28.19 -32.36
CA ASP A 277 -8.53 -28.91 -31.85
C ASP A 277 -8.09 -30.33 -31.42
N GLN A 278 -8.01 -30.55 -30.11
CA GLN A 278 -7.69 -31.86 -29.52
C GLN A 278 -8.78 -32.92 -29.79
N THR A 279 -9.87 -32.56 -30.48
CA THR A 279 -10.99 -33.44 -30.84
C THR A 279 -10.91 -33.98 -32.27
N ALA A 280 -9.93 -33.59 -33.08
CA ALA A 280 -9.75 -34.18 -34.41
C ALA A 280 -9.04 -35.55 -34.29
N PRO A 281 -9.58 -36.63 -34.88
CA PRO A 281 -8.93 -37.93 -34.85
C PRO A 281 -7.56 -37.87 -35.50
N THR A 282 -6.58 -38.53 -34.88
CA THR A 282 -5.13 -38.53 -35.14
C THR A 282 -4.73 -38.99 -36.56
N THR A 283 -5.67 -39.30 -37.45
CA THR A 283 -5.42 -39.97 -38.74
C THR A 283 -5.07 -39.06 -39.91
N LEU A 284 -5.05 -37.73 -39.77
CA LEU A 284 -4.74 -36.80 -40.87
C LEU A 284 -3.50 -35.92 -40.67
N GLN A 285 -2.57 -36.29 -39.78
CA GLN A 285 -1.28 -35.58 -39.65
C GLN A 285 -0.12 -36.19 -40.46
N HIS A 286 -0.30 -37.37 -41.05
CA HIS A 286 0.76 -38.03 -41.84
C HIS A 286 0.62 -37.90 -43.37
N ALA A 287 -0.38 -37.19 -43.89
CA ALA A 287 -0.62 -37.10 -45.34
C ALA A 287 0.03 -35.88 -46.04
N LYS A 288 0.86 -35.11 -45.34
CA LYS A 288 1.64 -34.01 -45.93
C LYS A 288 3.06 -34.01 -45.37
N GLN A 289 3.85 -35.00 -45.79
CA GLN A 289 5.29 -34.86 -45.93
C GLN A 289 5.62 -35.00 -47.41
#